data_AF-A0A7R9VYV3-F1
#
_entry.id   AF-A0A7R9VYV3-F1
#
_cell.length_a   1.000
_cell.length_b   1.000
_cell.length_c   1.000
_cell.angle_alpha   90.00
_cell.angle_beta   90.00
_cell.angle_gamma   90.00
#
_symmetry.space_group_name_H-M   'P 1'
#
loop_
_entity.id
_entity.type
_entity.pdbx_description
1 polymer ?
#
loop_
_entity_poly.entity_id
_entity_poly.type
_entity_poly.pdbx_seq_one_letter_code
_entity_poly.pdbx_strand_id
1 'polypeptide(L)'
;GIQLAGVSFSYPGCPPTLKDLRLEIPRGSRCLLIGANGTGKTTMLQLVAGKYMVGKDVLRVLGRPPFYDTNLTCSGELSYLGTSWRRDVAFAGYGVPLQGDLSAGKMIFGVDGV
;
A
#
# COMPACT_ATOMS: atom_id res chain seq x y z
N GLY A 1 -10.77 -8.72 -3.73
CA GLY A 1 -10.89 -7.51 -4.53
C GLY A 1 -9.99 -6.46 -3.93
N ILE A 2 -9.90 -5.31 -4.59
CA ILE A 2 -9.29 -4.09 -4.06
C ILE A 2 -10.44 -3.13 -3.76
N GLN A 3 -10.44 -2.51 -2.59
CA GLN A 3 -11.46 -1.57 -2.14
C GLN A 3 -10.78 -0.30 -1.62
N LEU A 4 -11.18 0.84 -2.16
CA LEU A 4 -10.77 2.18 -1.78
C LEU A 4 -12.03 2.94 -1.36
N ALA A 5 -12.08 3.38 -0.11
CA ALA A 5 -13.24 4.04 0.50
C ALA A 5 -12.87 5.46 0.94
N GLY A 6 -12.64 6.35 -0.04
CA GLY A 6 -12.37 7.76 0.20
C GLY A 6 -10.92 8.05 0.54
N VAL A 7 -10.00 7.41 -0.17
CA VAL A 7 -8.56 7.59 0.07
C VAL A 7 -8.11 8.97 -0.39
N SER A 8 -7.55 9.74 0.54
CA SER A 8 -6.86 11.00 0.26
C SER A 8 -5.40 10.86 0.66
N PHE A 9 -4.49 11.29 -0.22
CA PHE A 9 -3.05 11.13 0.01
C PHE A 9 -2.25 12.30 -0.57
N SER A 10 -1.24 12.73 0.20
CA SER A 10 -0.29 13.78 -0.18
C SER A 10 1.11 13.35 0.20
N TYR A 11 2.09 13.60 -0.66
CA TYR A 11 3.49 13.50 -0.26
C TYR A 11 3.84 14.63 0.73
N PRO A 12 4.83 14.43 1.61
CA PRO A 12 5.26 15.46 2.55
C PRO A 12 5.61 16.77 1.82
N GLY A 13 4.99 17.87 2.23
CA GLY A 13 5.23 19.19 1.63
C GLY A 13 4.59 19.41 0.24
N CYS A 14 3.86 18.44 -0.29
CA CYS A 14 3.18 18.55 -1.59
C CYS A 14 1.67 18.75 -1.42
N PRO A 15 1.00 19.38 -2.41
CA PRO A 15 -0.46 19.37 -2.46
C PRO A 15 -1.00 17.93 -2.59
N PRO A 16 -2.26 17.71 -2.18
CA PRO A 16 -2.92 16.40 -2.28
C PRO A 16 -2.85 15.83 -3.69
N THR A 17 -2.17 14.69 -3.80
CA THR A 17 -1.98 13.92 -5.04
C THR A 17 -3.23 13.11 -5.38
N LEU A 18 -3.90 12.57 -4.36
CA LEU A 18 -5.19 11.88 -4.48
C LEU A 18 -6.19 12.51 -3.51
N LYS A 19 -7.43 12.69 -3.95
CA LYS A 19 -8.51 13.30 -3.16
C LYS A 19 -9.76 12.43 -3.26
N ASP A 20 -10.28 11.99 -2.11
CA ASP A 20 -11.51 11.18 -1.97
C ASP A 20 -11.63 10.05 -3.02
N LEU A 21 -10.54 9.31 -3.24
CA LEU A 21 -10.52 8.24 -4.23
C LEU A 21 -11.39 7.08 -3.73
N ARG A 22 -12.46 6.79 -4.47
CA ARG A 22 -13.36 5.66 -4.24
C ARG A 22 -13.34 4.73 -5.44
N LEU A 23 -13.05 3.46 -5.19
CA LEU A 23 -12.95 2.45 -6.24
C LEU A 23 -13.11 1.06 -5.65
N GLU A 24 -13.83 0.20 -6.37
CA GLU A 24 -13.91 -1.21 -6.06
C GLU A 24 -13.52 -2.04 -7.30
N ILE A 25 -12.57 -2.94 -7.11
CA ILE A 25 -12.12 -3.89 -8.14
C ILE A 25 -12.43 -5.30 -7.63
N PRO A 26 -13.33 -6.04 -8.31
CA PRO A 26 -13.67 -7.40 -7.91
C PRO A 26 -12.49 -8.38 -8.00
N ARG A 27 -12.63 -9.57 -7.39
CA ARG A 27 -11.64 -10.64 -7.55
C ARG A 27 -11.67 -11.16 -9.00
N GLY A 28 -10.51 -11.54 -9.52
CA GLY A 28 -10.37 -12.05 -10.90
C GLY A 28 -10.31 -10.97 -11.97
N SER A 29 -10.42 -9.69 -11.62
CA SER A 29 -10.34 -8.59 -12.57
C SER A 29 -8.93 -8.36 -13.12
N ARG A 30 -8.88 -8.00 -14.41
CA ARG A 30 -7.70 -7.44 -15.07
C ARG A 30 -8.04 -6.02 -15.49
N CYS A 31 -7.38 -5.04 -14.89
CA CYS A 31 -7.70 -3.62 -15.08
C CYS A 31 -6.49 -2.87 -15.62
N LEU A 32 -6.74 -1.88 -16.49
CA LEU A 32 -5.74 -0.92 -16.94
C LEU A 32 -6.03 0.44 -16.31
N LEU A 33 -5.02 1.05 -15.69
CA LEU A 33 -5.11 2.39 -15.13
C LEU A 33 -4.49 3.41 -16.11
N ILE A 34 -5.32 4.25 -16.72
CA ILE A 34 -4.91 5.27 -17.69
C ILE A 34 -5.13 6.69 -17.13
N GLY A 35 -4.41 7.67 -17.67
CA GLY A 35 -4.53 9.09 -17.30
C GLY A 35 -3.28 9.88 -17.62
N ALA A 36 -3.37 11.21 -17.59
CA ALA A 36 -2.25 12.12 -17.88
C ALA A 36 -1.08 11.96 -16.88
N ASN A 37 0.12 12.42 -17.26
CA ASN A 37 1.26 12.44 -16.34
C ASN A 37 0.96 13.33 -15.13
N GLY A 38 1.36 12.89 -13.93
CA GLY A 38 1.10 13.63 -12.70
C GLY A 38 -0.27 13.41 -12.05
N THR A 39 -1.17 12.61 -12.63
CA THR A 39 -2.51 12.36 -12.04
C THR A 39 -2.53 11.38 -10.86
N GLY A 40 -1.38 10.97 -10.34
CA GLY A 40 -1.30 10.09 -9.17
C GLY A 40 -1.47 8.59 -9.45
N LYS A 41 -1.36 8.12 -10.71
CA LYS A 41 -1.48 6.68 -11.05
C LYS A 41 -0.48 5.80 -10.29
N THR A 42 0.80 6.17 -10.34
CA THR A 42 1.86 5.44 -9.63
C THR A 42 1.62 5.48 -8.12
N THR A 43 1.20 6.63 -7.60
CA THR A 43 0.84 6.80 -6.18
C THR A 43 -0.31 5.87 -5.78
N MET A 44 -1.36 5.77 -6.60
CA MET A 44 -2.47 4.84 -6.35
C MET A 44 -2.00 3.39 -6.32
N LEU A 45 -1.16 2.97 -7.28
CA LEU A 45 -0.62 1.61 -7.31
C LEU A 45 0.27 1.32 -6.10
N GLN A 46 1.11 2.29 -5.69
CA GLN A 46 1.96 2.18 -4.50
C GLN A 46 1.13 2.09 -3.21
N LEU A 47 0.01 2.81 -3.11
CA LEU A 47 -0.90 2.69 -1.97
C LEU A 47 -1.51 1.30 -1.89
N VAL A 48 -2.08 0.79 -2.99
CA VAL A 48 -2.63 -0.56 -3.09
C VAL A 48 -1.57 -1.61 -2.74
N ALA A 49 -0.32 -1.38 -3.15
CA ALA A 49 0.83 -2.22 -2.82
C ALA A 49 1.28 -2.14 -1.35
N GLY A 50 0.66 -1.30 -0.51
CA GLY A 50 1.03 -1.12 0.89
C GLY A 50 2.32 -0.33 1.11
N LYS A 51 2.81 0.44 0.12
CA LYS A 51 4.09 1.17 0.22
C LYS A 51 4.02 2.44 1.05
N TYR A 52 2.83 2.99 1.23
CA TYR A 52 2.59 4.19 2.02
C TYR A 52 1.45 3.96 3.01
N MET A 53 1.56 4.58 4.17
CA MET A 53 0.54 4.52 5.21
C MET A 53 -0.66 5.38 4.83
N VAL A 54 -1.85 4.81 4.97
CA VAL A 54 -3.16 5.48 4.92
C VAL A 54 -4.03 4.96 6.07
N GLY A 55 -5.19 5.58 6.31
CA GLY A 55 -6.13 5.09 7.30
C GLY A 55 -6.45 3.59 7.14
N LYS A 56 -6.57 2.88 8.26
CA LYS A 56 -6.68 1.41 8.28
C LYS A 56 -7.91 0.89 7.53
N ASP A 57 -8.98 1.67 7.48
CA ASP A 57 -10.26 1.27 6.87
C ASP A 57 -10.52 1.82 5.48
N VAL A 58 -9.66 2.73 4.99
CA VAL A 58 -9.90 3.39 3.70
C VAL A 58 -9.36 2.59 2.51
N LEU A 59 -8.48 1.62 2.74
CA LEU A 59 -7.90 0.79 1.69
C LEU A 59 -7.79 -0.67 2.13
N ARG A 60 -8.37 -1.58 1.34
CA ARG A 60 -8.32 -3.02 1.58
C ARG A 60 -7.95 -3.77 0.31
N VAL A 61 -7.06 -4.74 0.46
CA VAL A 61 -6.67 -5.71 -0.57
C VAL A 61 -6.97 -7.09 -0.02
N LEU A 62 -7.79 -7.86 -0.75
CA LEU A 62 -8.27 -9.17 -0.29
C LEU A 62 -8.95 -9.11 1.10
N GLY A 63 -9.55 -7.97 1.45
CA GLY A 63 -10.22 -7.73 2.73
C GLY A 63 -9.31 -7.21 3.85
N ARG A 64 -7.99 -7.15 3.61
CA ARG A 64 -6.97 -6.80 4.60
C ARG A 64 -6.30 -5.46 4.26
N PRO A 65 -5.85 -4.67 5.26
CA PRO A 65 -5.20 -3.39 5.01
C PRO A 65 -3.72 -3.57 4.62
N PRO A 66 -3.30 -3.22 3.39
CA PRO A 66 -2.03 -3.67 2.81
C PRO A 66 -0.77 -3.11 3.50
N PHE A 67 -0.86 -1.91 4.10
CA PHE A 67 0.27 -1.33 4.85
C PHE A 67 0.48 -2.01 6.21
N TYR A 68 -0.59 -2.45 6.87
CA TYR A 68 -0.54 -2.98 8.24
C TYR A 68 -0.42 -4.51 8.27
N ASP A 69 -0.91 -5.19 7.24
CA ASP A 69 -0.82 -6.64 7.09
C ASP A 69 0.28 -7.02 6.09
N THR A 70 1.50 -7.17 6.61
CA THR A 70 2.68 -7.54 5.82
C THR A 70 2.60 -8.95 5.24
N ASN A 71 1.71 -9.81 5.77
CA ASN A 71 1.55 -11.17 5.26
C ASN A 71 1.04 -11.15 3.81
N LEU A 72 0.26 -10.15 3.41
CA LEU A 72 -0.17 -9.99 2.01
C LEU A 72 1.01 -9.99 1.04
N THR A 73 2.09 -9.30 1.37
CA THR A 73 3.28 -9.22 0.51
C THR A 73 4.22 -10.42 0.72
N CYS A 74 4.40 -10.86 1.98
CA CYS A 74 5.31 -11.97 2.30
C CYS A 74 4.83 -13.34 1.79
N SER A 75 3.52 -13.58 1.79
CA SER A 75 2.91 -14.82 1.28
C SER A 75 2.85 -14.88 -0.26
N GLY A 76 3.08 -13.75 -0.93
CA GLY A 76 2.90 -13.61 -2.37
C GLY A 76 1.45 -13.35 -2.82
N GLU A 77 0.50 -13.17 -1.89
CA GLU A 77 -0.89 -12.82 -2.20
C GLU A 77 -1.03 -11.42 -2.84
N LEU A 78 -0.06 -10.53 -2.60
CA LEU A 78 0.05 -9.20 -3.18
C LEU A 78 1.48 -8.98 -3.69
N SER A 79 1.60 -8.69 -4.99
CA SER A 79 2.86 -8.33 -5.62
C SER A 79 2.72 -7.00 -6.35
N TYR A 80 3.72 -6.13 -6.18
CA TYR A 80 3.83 -4.87 -6.91
C TYR A 80 5.00 -4.94 -7.88
N LEU A 81 4.68 -4.81 -9.17
CA LEU A 81 5.68 -4.82 -10.24
C LEU A 81 5.89 -3.39 -10.72
N GLY A 82 6.91 -2.74 -10.14
CA GLY A 82 7.32 -1.39 -10.52
C GLY A 82 8.34 -1.37 -11.66
N THR A 83 9.05 -0.25 -11.78
CA THR A 83 10.13 -0.05 -12.77
C THR A 83 11.37 -0.92 -12.53
N SER A 84 11.45 -1.59 -11.38
CA SER A 84 12.44 -2.64 -11.11
C SER A 84 11.72 -3.89 -10.63
N TRP A 85 12.09 -5.04 -11.18
CA TRP A 85 11.61 -6.36 -10.75
C TRP A 85 12.30 -6.74 -9.45
N ARG A 86 11.83 -6.18 -8.33
CA ARG A 86 12.29 -6.52 -6.98
C ARG A 86 11.10 -6.93 -6.13
N ARG A 87 11.25 -7.99 -5.32
CA ARG A 87 10.29 -8.29 -4.26
C ARG A 87 10.54 -7.31 -3.14
N ASP A 88 9.53 -6.52 -2.88
CA ASP A 88 9.68 -5.26 -2.20
C ASP A 88 8.67 -5.32 -1.05
N VAL A 89 9.05 -5.92 0.08
CA VAL A 89 8.18 -6.02 1.26
C VAL A 89 7.97 -4.62 1.81
N ALA A 90 6.72 -4.26 2.11
CA ALA A 90 6.39 -3.01 2.77
C ALA A 90 6.92 -3.06 4.21
N PHE A 91 8.17 -2.64 4.37
CA PHE A 91 8.76 -2.33 5.65
C PHE A 91 9.04 -0.84 5.70
N ALA A 92 8.87 -0.22 6.87
CA ALA A 92 9.22 1.17 7.09
C ALA A 92 10.75 1.34 6.98
N GLY A 93 11.26 1.54 5.77
CA GLY A 93 12.68 1.71 5.53
C GLY A 93 13.05 1.50 4.08
N TYR A 94 13.29 2.59 3.35
CA TYR A 94 13.85 2.54 2.00
C TYR A 94 15.32 2.09 2.10
N GLY A 95 15.64 0.88 1.62
CA GLY A 95 17.00 0.57 1.13
C GLY A 95 17.99 -0.23 1.99
N VAL A 96 17.61 -0.97 3.04
CA VAL A 96 18.50 -1.96 3.70
C VAL A 96 17.72 -3.21 4.10
N PRO A 97 18.24 -4.44 3.88
CA PRO A 97 17.60 -5.66 4.35
C PRO A 97 17.76 -5.76 5.87
N LEU A 98 16.68 -5.53 6.62
CA LEU A 98 16.55 -6.06 7.98
C LEU A 98 15.71 -7.32 7.90
N GLN A 99 16.42 -8.43 7.89
CA GLN A 99 15.90 -9.78 8.03
C GLN A 99 15.32 -9.90 9.45
N GLY A 100 14.03 -9.62 9.58
CA GLY A 100 13.32 -9.69 10.85
C GLY A 100 11.82 -9.76 10.60
N ASP A 101 11.20 -10.85 11.06
CA ASP A 101 9.79 -11.20 10.86
C ASP A 101 8.87 -10.36 11.78
N LEU A 102 8.97 -9.04 11.67
CA LEU A 102 8.30 -8.08 12.56
C LEU A 102 7.34 -7.20 11.77
N SER A 103 6.07 -7.19 12.18
CA SER A 103 5.05 -6.30 11.64
C SER A 103 5.43 -4.84 11.91
N ALA A 104 5.36 -3.99 10.88
CA ALA A 104 5.61 -2.53 11.00
C ALA A 104 4.71 -1.88 12.08
N GLY A 105 3.50 -2.42 12.31
CA GLY A 105 2.62 -1.99 13.40
C GLY A 105 3.21 -2.22 14.79
N LYS A 106 3.86 -3.36 15.03
CA LYS A 106 4.55 -3.66 16.31
C LYS A 106 5.75 -2.74 16.57
N MET A 107 6.36 -2.20 15.51
CA MET A 107 7.46 -1.24 15.65
C MET A 107 6.98 0.18 15.92
N ILE A 108 5.87 0.59 15.28
CA ILE A 108 5.34 1.96 15.41
C ILE A 108 4.61 2.16 16.74
N PHE A 109 3.88 1.15 17.22
CA PHE A 109 3.01 1.28 18.39
C PHE A 109 3.55 0.59 19.64
N GLY A 110 4.76 0.00 19.56
CA GLY A 110 5.33 -0.79 20.64
C GLY A 110 4.62 -2.13 20.85
N VAL A 111 5.19 -2.95 21.74
CA VAL A 111 4.59 -4.21 22.18
C VAL A 111 3.86 -3.91 23.48
N ASP A 112 2.54 -4.09 23.53
CA ASP A 112 1.81 -4.04 24.81
C ASP A 112 2.36 -5.13 25.73
N GLY A 113 2.99 -4.72 26.85
CA GLY A 113 3.43 -5.62 27.91
C GLY A 113 4.93 -5.68 28.22
N VAL A 114 5.74 -4.67 27.86
CA VAL A 114 7.06 -4.41 28.48
C VAL A 114 7.11 -2.98 29.01
#